data_AF-A0A6N7IWW8-F1
#
_entry.id   AF-A0A6N7IWW8-F1
#
_cell.length_a   1.000
_cell.length_b   1.000
_cell.length_c   1.000
_cell.angle_alpha   90.00
_cell.angle_beta   90.00
_cell.angle_gamma   90.00
#
_symmetry.space_group_name_H-M   'P 1'
#
loop_
_entity.id
_entity.type
_entity.pdbx_description
1 polymer ?
#
loop_
_entity_poly.entity_id
_entity_poly.type
_entity_poly.pdbx_seq_one_letter_code
_entity_poly.pdbx_strand_id
1 'polypeptide(L)'
;DGTMNANALQYKGMDRFECRKQLVKDLQEEGILFKIEDHMHSVGHSERSGAVVEPYLSTQWFVKMQPLADEAIHLQKGDDQVQFVPDRFEKTYLHWMENIRDWCISRQLWWGHRIPAWYHKETKEVYVGLEAPEDIENWEQDNDVLDTWFSS
;
A
#
# COMPACT_ATOMS: atom_id res chain seq x y z
N ASP A 1 -3.93 -13.99 -4.46
CA ASP A 1 -4.12 -14.44 -5.85
C ASP A 1 -5.43 -13.94 -6.47
N GLY A 2 -6.38 -13.46 -5.67
CA GLY A 2 -7.68 -12.99 -6.16
C GLY A 2 -8.74 -14.09 -6.16
N THR A 3 -8.45 -15.24 -5.54
CA THR A 3 -9.39 -16.33 -5.32
C THR A 3 -10.29 -16.00 -4.13
N MET A 4 -11.58 -16.28 -4.26
CA MET A 4 -12.57 -16.06 -3.21
C MET A 4 -12.31 -16.96 -1.99
N ASN A 5 -12.25 -16.36 -0.80
CA ASN A 5 -11.93 -17.06 0.44
C ASN A 5 -13.15 -17.79 1.06
N ALA A 6 -12.98 -18.36 2.26
CA ALA A 6 -14.02 -19.13 2.94
C ALA A 6 -15.28 -18.32 3.31
N ASN A 7 -15.19 -16.99 3.39
CA ASN A 7 -16.34 -16.13 3.69
C ASN A 7 -17.25 -15.91 2.47
N ALA A 8 -16.82 -16.34 1.28
CA ALA A 8 -17.58 -16.19 0.04
C ALA A 8 -18.65 -17.27 -0.19
N LEU A 9 -18.94 -18.11 0.81
CA LEU A 9 -19.97 -19.16 0.77
C LEU A 9 -19.83 -20.06 -0.47
N GLN A 10 -20.88 -20.17 -1.30
CA GLN A 10 -20.87 -20.98 -2.52
C GLN A 10 -19.82 -20.56 -3.56
N TYR A 11 -19.28 -19.33 -3.46
CA TYR A 11 -18.28 -18.82 -4.39
C TYR A 11 -16.84 -19.11 -3.95
N LYS A 12 -16.64 -19.75 -2.79
CA LYS A 12 -15.31 -20.10 -2.28
C LYS A 12 -14.52 -20.88 -3.33
N GLY A 13 -13.28 -20.45 -3.59
CA GLY A 13 -12.38 -21.09 -4.54
C GLY A 13 -12.54 -20.63 -6.00
N MET A 14 -13.52 -19.78 -6.31
CA MET A 14 -13.64 -19.18 -7.64
C MET A 14 -12.64 -18.03 -7.80
N ASP A 15 -12.15 -17.82 -9.04
CA ASP A 15 -11.49 -16.57 -9.40
C ASP A 15 -12.48 -15.40 -9.32
N ARG A 16 -12.01 -14.21 -8.92
CA ARG A 16 -12.86 -13.03 -8.74
C ARG A 16 -13.69 -12.63 -9.97
N PHE A 17 -13.16 -12.80 -11.18
CA PHE A 17 -13.90 -12.43 -12.39
C PHE A 17 -14.97 -13.45 -12.74
N GLU A 18 -14.70 -14.73 -12.49
CA GLU A 18 -15.71 -15.79 -12.61
C GLU A 18 -16.79 -15.65 -11.55
N CYS A 19 -16.38 -15.40 -10.29
CA CYS A 19 -17.29 -15.12 -9.19
C CYS A 19 -18.21 -13.94 -9.51
N ARG A 20 -17.69 -12.86 -10.10
CA ARG A 20 -18.50 -11.70 -10.50
C ARG A 20 -19.60 -12.08 -11.51
N LYS A 21 -19.28 -12.89 -12.52
CA LYS A 21 -20.26 -13.34 -13.51
C LYS A 21 -21.33 -14.25 -12.89
N GLN A 22 -20.91 -15.19 -12.04
CA GLN A 22 -21.83 -16.11 -11.37
C GLN A 22 -22.75 -15.37 -10.40
N LEU A 23 -22.20 -14.45 -9.60
CA LEU A 23 -22.97 -13.63 -8.66
C LEU A 23 -24.07 -12.84 -9.38
N VAL A 24 -23.76 -12.21 -10.52
CA VAL A 24 -24.76 -11.47 -11.32
C VAL A 24 -25.89 -12.40 -11.78
N LYS A 25 -25.56 -13.62 -12.21
CA LYS A 25 -26.56 -14.62 -12.63
C LYS A 25 -27.45 -15.03 -11.46
N ASP A 26 -26.88 -15.33 -10.30
CA ASP A 26 -27.64 -15.74 -9.11
C ASP A 26 -28.58 -14.62 -8.65
N LEU A 27 -28.13 -13.36 -8.65
CA LEU A 27 -28.97 -12.20 -8.34
C LEU A 27 -30.14 -12.00 -9.33
N GLN A 28 -29.95 -12.38 -10.60
CA GLN A 28 -31.03 -12.37 -11.60
C GLN A 28 -32.05 -13.47 -11.32
N GLU A 29 -31.59 -14.67 -10.99
CA GLU A 29 -32.46 -15.82 -10.68
C GLU A 29 -33.27 -15.60 -9.39
N GLU A 30 -32.70 -14.92 -8.39
CA GLU A 30 -33.40 -14.50 -7.18
C GLU A 30 -34.36 -13.31 -7.39
N GLY A 31 -34.32 -12.66 -8.54
CA GLY A 31 -35.19 -11.52 -8.88
C GLY A 31 -34.87 -10.23 -8.12
N ILE A 32 -33.67 -10.14 -7.51
CA ILE A 32 -33.22 -8.96 -6.75
C ILE A 32 -32.29 -8.03 -7.56
N LEU A 33 -31.94 -8.41 -8.79
CA LEU A 33 -31.24 -7.53 -9.73
C LEU A 33 -32.22 -6.69 -10.57
N PHE A 34 -32.34 -5.41 -10.24
CA PHE A 34 -33.32 -4.52 -10.89
C PHE A 34 -32.88 -3.94 -12.23
N LYS A 35 -31.57 -3.71 -12.42
CA LYS A 35 -31.03 -3.03 -13.62
C LYS A 35 -29.56 -3.37 -13.81
N ILE A 36 -29.16 -3.55 -15.07
CA ILE A 36 -27.76 -3.58 -15.51
C ILE A 36 -27.58 -2.45 -16.52
N GLU A 37 -26.53 -1.65 -16.36
CA GLU A 37 -26.18 -0.60 -17.31
C GLU A 37 -24.68 -0.50 -17.50
N ASP A 38 -24.26 -0.13 -18.69
CA ASP A 38 -22.87 0.13 -19.00
C ASP A 38 -22.44 1.46 -18.40
N HIS A 39 -21.34 1.44 -17.64
CA HIS A 39 -20.81 2.62 -16.97
C HIS A 39 -19.31 2.77 -17.21
N MET A 40 -18.93 3.86 -17.88
CA MET A 40 -17.53 4.22 -18.06
C MET A 40 -16.99 4.79 -16.75
N HIS A 41 -15.97 4.12 -16.19
CA HIS A 41 -15.28 4.56 -14.98
C HIS A 41 -13.78 4.29 -15.10
N SER A 42 -13.00 5.05 -14.34
CA SER A 42 -11.55 4.88 -14.28
C SER A 42 -11.18 3.80 -13.27
N VAL A 43 -10.60 2.71 -13.75
CA VAL A 43 -10.09 1.61 -12.91
C VAL A 43 -8.58 1.77 -12.73
N GLY A 44 -8.08 1.60 -11.51
CA GLY A 44 -6.65 1.61 -11.22
C GLY A 44 -5.96 0.36 -11.77
N HIS A 45 -4.83 0.56 -12.45
CA HIS A 45 -4.01 -0.53 -12.99
C HIS A 45 -2.58 -0.41 -12.48
N SER A 46 -1.92 -1.55 -12.31
CA SER A 46 -0.50 -1.62 -12.01
C SER A 46 0.29 -0.97 -13.14
N GLU A 47 1.14 0.01 -12.82
CA GLU A 47 2.00 0.70 -13.80
C GLU A 47 2.89 -0.28 -14.57
N ARG A 48 3.37 -1.34 -13.91
CA ARG A 48 4.32 -2.30 -14.50
C ARG A 48 3.66 -3.42 -15.28
N SER A 49 2.57 -3.99 -14.75
CA SER A 49 1.94 -5.19 -15.34
C SER A 49 0.64 -4.90 -16.09
N GLY A 50 0.05 -3.71 -15.91
CA GLY A 50 -1.26 -3.37 -16.45
C GLY A 50 -2.42 -4.13 -15.82
N ALA A 51 -2.19 -4.97 -14.81
CA ALA A 51 -3.25 -5.69 -14.12
C ALA A 51 -4.13 -4.74 -13.30
N VAL A 52 -5.44 -5.00 -13.24
CA VAL A 52 -6.37 -4.28 -12.36
C VAL A 52 -5.93 -4.44 -10.92
N VAL A 53 -5.76 -3.31 -10.21
CA VAL A 53 -5.39 -3.28 -8.80
C VAL A 53 -6.62 -3.56 -7.94
N GLU A 54 -6.49 -4.49 -7.00
CA GLU A 54 -7.52 -4.83 -6.03
C GLU A 54 -7.09 -4.31 -4.65
N PRO A 55 -7.94 -3.60 -3.91
CA PRO A 55 -7.64 -3.22 -2.54
C PRO A 55 -7.68 -4.45 -1.64
N TYR A 56 -6.64 -4.61 -0.83
CA TYR A 56 -6.54 -5.66 0.17
C TYR A 56 -5.94 -5.07 1.45
N LEU A 57 -6.53 -5.40 2.59
CA LEU A 57 -6.00 -4.97 3.89
C LEU A 57 -4.84 -5.88 4.28
N SER A 58 -3.67 -5.28 4.46
CA SER A 58 -2.46 -5.97 4.90
C SER A 58 -1.74 -5.11 5.92
N THR A 59 -1.13 -5.74 6.92
CA THR A 59 -0.20 -5.06 7.83
C THR A 59 1.04 -4.67 7.04
N GLN A 60 1.45 -3.41 7.14
CA GLN A 60 2.57 -2.85 6.38
C GLN A 60 3.32 -1.84 7.27
N TRP A 61 4.55 -1.52 6.90
CA TRP A 61 5.36 -0.50 7.54
C TRP A 61 5.04 0.88 6.96
N PHE A 62 4.78 1.84 7.84
CA PHE A 62 4.47 3.21 7.46
C PHE A 62 5.39 4.21 8.15
N VAL A 63 5.73 5.27 7.42
CA VAL A 63 6.30 6.48 8.00
C VAL A 63 5.17 7.46 8.26
N LYS A 64 5.10 7.99 9.48
CA LYS A 64 4.20 9.09 9.82
C LYS A 64 4.70 10.37 9.13
N MET A 65 4.06 10.75 8.03
CA MET A 65 4.62 11.77 7.14
C MET A 65 4.35 13.20 7.61
N GLN A 66 3.25 13.43 8.33
CA GLN A 66 2.81 14.79 8.67
C GLN A 66 3.90 15.63 9.35
N PRO A 67 4.62 15.15 10.39
CA PRO A 67 5.66 15.96 11.03
C PRO A 67 6.80 16.35 10.08
N LEU A 68 7.18 15.45 9.15
CA LEU A 68 8.23 15.70 8.17
C LEU A 68 7.78 16.73 7.13
N ALA A 69 6.52 16.64 6.69
CA ALA A 69 5.94 17.61 5.75
C ALA A 69 5.79 19.00 6.38
N ASP A 70 5.39 19.07 7.65
CA ASP A 70 5.27 20.34 8.38
C ASP A 70 6.62 21.06 8.48
N GLU A 71 7.69 20.31 8.78
CA GLU A 71 9.06 20.84 8.81
C GLU A 71 9.51 21.32 7.42
N ALA A 72 9.24 20.54 6.38
CA ALA A 72 9.60 20.91 5.02
C ALA A 72 8.85 22.17 4.52
N ILE A 73 7.56 22.30 4.84
CA ILE A 73 6.76 23.50 4.57
C ILE A 73 7.31 24.71 5.35
N HIS A 74 7.71 24.51 6.61
CA HIS A 74 8.28 25.58 7.43
C HIS A 74 9.56 26.13 6.80
N LEU A 75 10.48 25.24 6.39
CA LEU A 75 11.71 25.61 5.71
C LEU A 75 11.44 26.35 4.39
N GLN A 76 10.47 25.87 3.60
CA GLN A 76 10.11 26.51 2.32
C GLN A 76 9.51 27.91 2.50
N LYS A 77 8.93 28.22 3.66
CA LYS A 77 8.41 29.57 3.98
C LYS A 77 9.46 30.50 4.59
N GLY A 78 10.66 30.00 4.88
CA GLY A 78 11.75 30.75 5.50
C GLY A 78 12.66 31.43 4.49
N ASP A 79 13.71 32.06 5.02
CA ASP A 79 14.72 32.76 4.22
C ASP A 79 15.62 31.78 3.43
N ASP A 80 15.77 30.53 3.91
CA ASP A 80 16.58 29.46 3.31
C ASP A 80 15.77 28.52 2.39
N GLN A 81 14.69 29.03 1.78
CA GLN A 81 13.80 28.24 0.93
C GLN A 81 14.50 27.69 -0.33
N VAL A 82 14.02 26.54 -0.81
CA VAL A 82 14.47 25.96 -2.08
C VAL A 82 13.90 26.79 -3.24
N GLN A 83 14.76 27.16 -4.19
CA GLN A 83 14.36 27.88 -5.39
C GLN A 83 13.92 26.90 -6.49
N PHE A 84 12.62 26.88 -6.79
CA PHE A 84 12.06 26.03 -7.84
C PHE A 84 12.15 26.70 -9.21
N VAL A 85 12.59 25.98 -10.24
CA VAL A 85 12.61 26.47 -11.62
C VAL A 85 11.77 25.55 -12.53
N PRO A 86 10.66 26.04 -13.13
CA PRO A 86 10.04 27.35 -12.92
C PRO A 86 9.30 27.47 -11.58
N ASP A 87 9.18 28.71 -11.08
CA ASP A 87 8.63 29.07 -9.76
C ASP A 87 7.24 28.46 -9.47
N ARG A 88 6.44 28.23 -10.52
CA ARG A 88 5.10 27.63 -10.39
C ARG A 88 5.11 26.26 -9.71
N PHE A 89 6.22 25.51 -9.76
CA PHE A 89 6.31 24.18 -9.16
C PHE A 89 6.33 24.20 -7.64
N GLU A 90 6.73 25.32 -7.02
CA GLU A 90 6.65 25.49 -5.58
C GLU A 90 5.21 25.29 -5.09
N LYS A 91 4.22 25.83 -5.80
CA LYS A 91 2.80 25.65 -5.47
C LYS A 91 2.37 24.19 -5.51
N THR A 92 2.86 23.43 -6.50
CA THR A 92 2.58 22.00 -6.61
C THR A 92 3.21 21.22 -5.47
N TYR A 93 4.46 21.54 -5.14
CA TYR A 93 5.18 20.94 -4.01
C TYR A 93 4.45 21.20 -2.68
N LEU A 94 4.13 22.45 -2.37
CA LEU A 94 3.43 22.83 -1.15
C LEU A 94 2.06 22.14 -1.06
N HIS A 95 1.30 22.13 -2.16
CA HIS A 95 0.02 21.44 -2.18
C HIS A 95 0.15 19.93 -1.89
N TRP A 96 1.21 19.29 -2.39
CA TRP A 96 1.46 17.87 -2.13
C TRP A 96 1.86 17.63 -0.67
N MET A 97 2.74 18.44 -0.11
CA MET A 97 3.15 18.37 1.30
C MET A 97 1.97 18.60 2.26
N GLU A 98 1.10 19.58 1.98
CA GLU A 98 -0.06 19.90 2.81
C GLU A 98 -1.12 18.79 2.85
N ASN A 99 -1.18 17.95 1.82
CA ASN A 99 -2.16 16.87 1.68
C ASN A 99 -1.53 15.48 1.77
N ILE A 100 -0.31 15.39 2.30
CA ILE A 100 0.44 14.14 2.34
C ILE A 100 -0.26 13.11 3.22
N ARG A 101 -0.06 11.83 2.89
CA ARG A 101 -0.52 10.70 3.72
C ARG A 101 0.67 9.90 4.18
N ASP A 102 0.48 9.13 5.24
CA ASP A 102 1.50 8.22 5.74
C ASP A 102 1.98 7.29 4.62
N TRP A 103 3.30 7.24 4.48
CA TRP A 103 3.94 6.56 3.37
C TRP A 103 4.16 5.10 3.73
N CYS A 104 3.51 4.20 2.99
CA CYS A 104 3.81 2.77 3.05
C CYS A 104 5.20 2.50 2.47
N ILE A 105 6.15 2.12 3.33
CA ILE A 105 7.56 1.89 2.95
C ILE A 105 7.91 0.42 2.76
N SER A 106 7.03 -0.52 3.14
CA SER A 106 7.28 -1.95 2.92
C SER A 106 6.79 -2.43 1.56
N ARG A 107 7.49 -3.40 0.98
CA ARG A 107 7.17 -4.02 -0.30
C ARG A 107 7.40 -5.53 -0.22
N GLN A 108 6.45 -6.32 -0.70
CA GLN A 108 6.56 -7.78 -0.83
C GLN A 108 7.30 -8.13 -2.13
N LEU A 109 8.55 -7.71 -2.23
CA LEU A 109 9.42 -7.93 -3.38
C LEU A 109 10.65 -8.74 -2.98
N TRP A 110 11.23 -9.44 -3.94
CA TRP A 110 12.47 -10.19 -3.75
C TRP A 110 13.72 -9.30 -3.73
N TRP A 111 13.64 -8.12 -4.36
CA TRP A 111 14.77 -7.20 -4.53
C TRP A 111 14.53 -5.89 -3.80
N GLY A 112 15.43 -5.56 -2.88
CA GLY A 112 15.43 -4.31 -2.10
C GLY A 112 16.21 -4.49 -0.80
N HIS A 113 16.35 -3.40 -0.04
CA HIS A 113 16.95 -3.48 1.30
C HIS A 113 15.95 -4.12 2.26
N ARG A 114 16.30 -5.25 2.87
CA ARG A 114 15.42 -5.94 3.80
C ARG A 114 15.15 -5.06 5.03
N ILE A 115 13.89 -4.99 5.46
CA ILE A 115 13.51 -4.16 6.60
C ILE A 115 14.25 -4.66 7.85
N PRO A 116 14.91 -3.79 8.62
CA PRO A 116 15.64 -4.17 9.83
C PRO A 116 14.69 -4.28 11.03
N ALA A 117 13.66 -5.12 10.87
CA ALA A 117 12.69 -5.46 11.89
C ALA A 117 12.64 -6.98 12.07
N TRP A 118 12.49 -7.43 13.31
CA TRP A 118 12.47 -8.83 13.69
C TRP A 118 11.27 -9.10 14.59
N TYR A 119 10.66 -10.27 14.42
CA TYR A 119 9.56 -10.76 15.24
C TYR A 119 10.05 -11.92 16.10
N HIS A 120 9.84 -11.83 17.41
CA HIS A 120 10.18 -12.94 18.30
C HIS A 120 9.24 -14.13 18.02
N LYS A 121 9.81 -15.33 17.87
CA LYS A 121 9.09 -16.53 17.42
C LYS A 121 7.94 -16.91 18.36
N GLU A 122 8.15 -16.76 19.67
CA GLU A 122 7.14 -17.08 20.71
C GLU A 122 6.25 -15.88 21.11
N THR A 123 6.84 -14.80 21.63
CA THR A 123 6.10 -13.66 22.20
C THR A 123 5.46 -12.74 21.16
N LYS A 124 5.88 -12.83 19.89
CA LYS A 124 5.49 -11.91 18.80
C LYS A 124 5.88 -10.45 19.03
N GLU A 125 6.82 -10.20 19.96
CA GLU A 125 7.44 -8.89 20.13
C GLU A 125 8.16 -8.46 18.85
N VAL A 126 8.17 -7.15 18.59
CA VAL A 126 8.85 -6.55 17.44
C VAL A 126 10.10 -5.84 17.92
N TYR A 127 11.25 -6.22 17.38
CA TYR A 127 12.52 -5.54 17.56
C TYR A 127 12.92 -4.83 16.26
N VAL A 128 13.36 -3.58 16.35
CA VAL A 128 13.84 -2.79 15.20
C VAL A 128 15.19 -2.19 15.58
N GLY A 129 16.22 -2.43 14.76
CA GLY A 129 17.58 -2.07 15.12
C GLY A 129 18.52 -2.07 13.90
N LEU A 130 19.58 -1.27 13.98
CA LEU A 130 20.62 -1.27 12.93
C LEU A 130 21.38 -2.61 12.88
N GLU A 131 21.52 -3.23 14.04
CA GLU A 131 22.10 -4.56 14.22
C GLU A 131 20.99 -5.58 14.52
N ALA A 132 21.25 -6.83 14.17
CA ALA A 132 20.35 -7.93 14.51
C ALA A 132 20.32 -8.16 16.04
N PRO A 133 19.21 -8.69 16.60
CA PRO A 133 19.15 -9.07 18.01
C PRO A 133 20.21 -10.14 18.34
N GLU A 134 20.78 -10.06 19.54
CA GLU A 134 21.90 -10.92 19.97
C GLU A 134 21.55 -12.42 19.91
N ASP A 135 20.31 -12.78 20.24
CA ASP A 135 19.79 -14.14 20.27
C ASP A 135 18.97 -14.49 19.02
N ILE A 136 19.50 -14.17 17.83
CA ILE A 136 18.83 -14.29 16.51
C ILE A 136 18.06 -15.61 16.26
N GLU A 137 18.45 -16.71 16.89
CA GLU A 137 17.73 -17.99 16.82
C GLU A 137 16.29 -17.92 17.35
N ASN A 138 15.96 -16.96 18.21
CA ASN A 138 14.60 -16.72 18.72
C ASN A 138 13.81 -15.73 17.87
N TRP A 139 14.42 -15.15 16.83
CA TRP A 139 13.86 -14.08 16.04
C TRP A 139 13.75 -14.46 14.56
N GLU A 140 12.75 -13.88 13.89
CA GLU A 140 12.59 -13.98 12.45
C GLU A 140 12.53 -12.56 11.88
N GLN A 141 13.47 -12.23 11.00
CA GLN A 141 13.49 -10.92 10.34
C GLN A 141 12.30 -10.80 9.37
N ASP A 142 11.71 -9.62 9.28
CA ASP A 142 10.65 -9.30 8.33
C ASP A 142 11.10 -9.65 6.90
N ASN A 143 10.23 -10.30 6.14
CA ASN A 143 10.53 -10.73 4.77
C ASN A 143 10.33 -9.60 3.75
N ASP A 144 9.70 -8.50 4.15
CA ASP A 144 9.53 -7.33 3.31
C ASP A 144 10.85 -6.57 3.08
N VAL A 145 10.91 -5.89 1.95
CA VAL A 145 11.96 -4.95 1.62
C VAL A 145 11.44 -3.51 1.63
N LEU A 146 12.34 -2.55 1.78
CA LEU A 146 12.04 -1.13 1.69
C LEU A 146 11.69 -0.73 0.26
N ASP A 147 10.78 0.23 0.14
CA ASP A 147 10.46 0.90 -1.11
C ASP A 147 11.71 1.51 -1.75
N THR A 148 11.85 1.41 -3.07
CA THR A 148 13.05 1.92 -3.77
C THR A 148 13.22 3.42 -3.58
N TRP A 149 12.12 4.17 -3.45
CA TRP A 149 12.13 5.60 -3.16
C TRP A 149 12.60 5.93 -1.74
N PHE A 150 12.57 4.98 -0.81
CA PHE A 150 13.05 5.18 0.55
C PHE A 150 14.58 5.24 0.64
N SER A 151 15.28 4.60 -0.30
CA SER A 151 16.74 4.58 -0.36
C SER A 151 17.35 5.54 -1.39
N SER A 152 16.53 6.25 -2.16
CA SER A 152 16.98 7.18 -3.21
C SER A 152 17.24 8.57 -2.63
#